data_AF-A0A7C6L795-F1
#
_entry.id   AF-A0A7C6L795-F1
#
_cell.length_a   1.000
_cell.length_b   1.000
_cell.length_c   1.000
_cell.angle_alpha   90.00
_cell.angle_beta   90.00
_cell.angle_gamma   90.00
#
_symmetry.space_group_name_H-M   'P 1'
#
loop_
_entity.id
_entity.type
_entity.pdbx_description
1 polymer ?
#
loop_
_entity_poly.entity_id
_entity_poly.type
_entity_poly.pdbx_seq_one_letter_code
_entity_poly.pdbx_strand_id
1 'polypeptide(L)' 'MATKKQLFTVLWIIIAIIAVASIVSLVVLPKWKGIFLASGGGFLIANIFISMFFIQNNYRDNK' A
#
# COMPACT_ATOMS: atom_id res chain seq x y z
N MET A 1 7.39 -14.62 -14.71
CA MET A 1 8.34 -13.58 -14.21
C MET A 1 7.93 -12.14 -14.54
N ALA A 2 7.62 -11.80 -15.80
CA ALA A 2 7.28 -10.42 -16.19
C ALA A 2 5.99 -9.90 -15.50
N THR A 3 4.98 -10.75 -15.39
CA THR A 3 3.70 -10.46 -14.71
C THR A 3 3.85 -10.23 -13.20
N LYS A 4 4.70 -11.03 -12.53
CA LYS A 4 5.04 -10.83 -11.10
C LYS A 4 5.72 -9.49 -10.88
N LYS A 5 6.72 -9.12 -11.70
CA LYS A 5 7.37 -7.80 -11.62
C LYS A 5 6.34 -6.68 -11.81
N GLN A 6 5.48 -6.80 -12.81
CA GLN A 6 4.44 -5.80 -13.09
C GLN A 6 3.44 -5.64 -11.92
N LEU A 7 3.01 -6.74 -11.30
CA LEU A 7 2.16 -6.70 -10.09
C LEU A 7 2.83 -5.97 -8.93
N PHE A 8 4.10 -6.26 -8.66
CA PHE A 8 4.85 -5.57 -7.61
C PHE A 8 5.02 -4.08 -7.91
N THR A 9 5.29 -3.71 -9.16
CA THR A 9 5.37 -2.30 -9.58
C THR A 9 4.06 -1.56 -9.32
N VAL A 10 2.91 -2.15 -9.68
CA VAL A 10 1.60 -1.53 -9.44
C VAL A 10 1.33 -1.37 -7.94
N LEU A 11 1.61 -2.40 -7.14
CA LEU A 11 1.41 -2.33 -5.68
C LEU A 11 2.31 -1.25 -5.03
N TRP A 12 3.55 -1.07 -5.50
CA TRP A 12 4.41 0.02 -5.05
C TRP A 12 3.86 1.41 -5.38
N ILE A 13 3.29 1.58 -6.59
CA ILE A 13 2.64 2.84 -6.98
C ILE A 13 1.43 3.13 -6.07
N ILE A 14 0.62 2.12 -5.77
CA ILE A 14 -0.53 2.26 -4.86
C ILE A 14 -0.06 2.67 -3.46
N ILE A 15 0.99 2.05 -2.91
CA ILE A 15 1.57 2.43 -1.62
C ILE A 15 1.99 3.90 -1.63
N ALA A 16 2.68 4.36 -2.69
CA ALA A 16 3.12 5.75 -2.80
C ALA A 16 1.94 6.73 -2.78
N ILE A 17 0.86 6.43 -3.51
CA ILE A 17 -0.34 7.26 -3.54
C ILE A 17 -1.00 7.32 -2.15
N ILE A 18 -1.15 6.19 -1.47
CA ILE A 18 -1.75 6.13 -0.12
C ILE A 18 -0.89 6.89 0.88
N ALA A 19 0.44 6.78 0.80
CA ALA A 19 1.35 7.50 1.69
C ALA A 19 1.22 9.02 1.53
N VAL A 20 1.18 9.51 0.29
CA VAL A 20 0.98 10.95 0.01
C VAL A 20 -0.39 11.41 0.52
N ALA A 21 -1.46 10.67 0.23
CA ALA A 21 -2.80 11.00 0.72
C ALA A 21 -2.87 11.04 2.26
N SER A 22 -2.18 10.11 2.93
CA SER A 22 -2.11 10.05 4.39
C SER A 22 -1.42 11.28 4.97
N ILE A 23 -0.29 11.70 4.39
CA ILE A 23 0.43 12.91 4.82
C ILE A 23 -0.42 14.16 4.57
N VAL A 24 -1.03 14.28 3.39
CA VAL A 24 -1.91 15.42 3.05
C VAL A 24 -3.09 15.49 4.03
N SER A 25 -3.66 14.34 4.41
CA SER A 25 -4.77 14.29 5.38
C SER A 25 -4.38 14.81 6.76
N LEU A 26 -3.12 14.63 7.19
CA LEU A 26 -2.61 15.16 8.46
C LEU A 26 -2.45 16.68 8.44
N VAL A 27 -2.14 17.24 7.29
CA VAL A 27 -1.86 18.68 7.11
C VAL A 27 -3.15 19.47 6.88
N VAL A 28 -4.07 18.95 6.07
CA VAL A 28 -5.24 19.70 5.59
C VAL A 28 -6.47 19.54 6.49
N LEU A 29 -6.64 18.38 7.13
CA LEU A 29 -7.85 18.09 7.91
C LEU A 29 -7.70 18.44 9.40
N PRO A 30 -8.82 18.62 10.12
CA PRO A 30 -8.80 18.72 11.57
C PRO A 30 -8.08 17.51 12.20
N LYS A 31 -7.27 17.76 13.23
CA LYS A 31 -6.35 16.76 13.85
C LYS A 31 -6.96 15.36 14.02
N TRP A 32 -8.18 15.27 14.54
CA TRP A 32 -8.88 13.99 14.74
C TRP A 32 -9.15 13.23 13.44
N LYS A 33 -9.61 13.92 12.39
CA LYS A 33 -9.87 13.30 11.08
C LYS A 33 -8.56 12.95 10.36
N GLY A 34 -7.56 13.83 10.44
CA GLY A 34 -6.24 13.59 9.85
C GLY A 34 -5.55 12.36 10.47
N ILE A 35 -5.55 12.24 11.79
CA ILE A 35 -4.98 11.08 12.49
C ILE A 35 -5.73 9.79 12.11
N PHE A 36 -7.06 9.83 12.08
CA PHE A 36 -7.86 8.68 11.68
C PHE A 36 -7.53 8.22 10.25
N LEU A 37 -7.52 9.13 9.28
CA LEU A 37 -7.20 8.83 7.87
C LEU A 37 -5.75 8.37 7.69
N ALA A 38 -4.79 8.99 8.36
CA ALA A 38 -3.39 8.58 8.28
C ALA A 38 -3.15 7.21 8.91
N SER A 39 -3.80 6.91 10.04
CA SER A 39 -3.74 5.59 10.66
C SER A 39 -4.39 4.52 9.77
N GLY A 40 -5.52 4.83 9.11
CA GLY A 40 -6.15 3.97 8.12
C GLY A 40 -5.28 3.73 6.89
N GLY A 41 -4.62 4.78 6.39
CA GLY A 41 -3.65 4.67 5.30
C GLY A 41 -2.44 3.81 5.67
N GLY A 42 -1.91 3.97 6.88
CA GLY A 42 -0.85 3.11 7.42
C GLY A 42 -1.27 1.64 7.52
N PHE A 43 -2.50 1.38 7.99
CA PHE A 43 -3.07 0.03 8.04
C PHE A 43 -3.21 -0.60 6.65
N LEU A 44 -3.66 0.17 5.66
CA LEU A 44 -3.74 -0.28 4.27
C LEU A 44 -2.36 -0.63 3.69
N ILE A 45 -1.36 0.23 3.92
CA ILE A 45 0.02 -0.02 3.47
C ILE A 45 0.56 -1.32 4.09
N ALA A 46 0.38 -1.53 5.40
CA ALA A 46 0.80 -2.75 6.07
C ALA A 46 0.14 -4.01 5.46
N ASN A 47 -1.16 -3.95 5.15
CA ASN A 47 -1.87 -5.05 4.49
C ASN A 47 -1.34 -5.32 3.07
N ILE A 48 -0.97 -4.28 2.33
CA ILE A 48 -0.37 -4.43 1.00
C ILE A 48 1.00 -5.12 1.11
N PHE A 49 1.82 -4.77 2.11
CA PHE A 49 3.10 -5.44 2.34
C PHE A 49 2.94 -6.92 2.70
N ILE A 50 1.99 -7.24 3.57
CA ILE A 50 1.66 -8.63 3.90
C ILE A 50 1.20 -9.39 2.65
N SER A 51 0.33 -8.78 1.85
CA SER A 51 -0.14 -9.36 0.60
C SER A 51 1.00 -9.58 -0.40
N MET A 52 1.90 -8.60 -0.55
CA MET A 52 3.13 -8.74 -1.34
C MET A 52 3.98 -9.92 -0.87
N PHE A 53 4.16 -10.10 0.43
CA PHE A 53 4.91 -11.22 1.00
C PHE A 53 4.28 -12.57 0.62
N PHE A 54 2.96 -12.70 0.78
CA PHE A 54 2.24 -13.91 0.37
C PHE A 54 2.34 -14.17 -1.14
N ILE A 55 2.20 -13.14 -1.98
CA ILE A 55 2.39 -13.24 -3.43
C ILE A 55 3.83 -13.64 -3.76
N GLN A 56 4.82 -13.09 -3.05
CA GLN A 56 6.21 -13.46 -3.29
C GLN A 56 6.45 -14.96 -3.06
N ASN A 57 5.88 -15.49 -1.98
CA ASN A 57 6.14 -16.84 -1.49
C ASN A 57 5.23 -17.92 -2.10
N ASN A 58 4.00 -17.57 -2.51
CA ASN A 58 3.00 -18.52 -2.99
C ASN A 58 2.69 -18.41 -4.49
N TYR A 59 3.11 -17.34 -5.16
CA TYR A 59 2.89 -17.20 -6.60
C TYR A 59 3.85 -18.12 -7.35
N ARG A 60 3.43 -19.37 -7.53
CA ARG A 60 4.03 -20.34 -8.44
C ARG A 60 3.77 -19.83 -9.86
N ASP A 61 4.84 -19.49 -10.58
CA ASP A 61 4.79 -19.32 -12.03
C ASP A 61 4.34 -20.69 -12.55
N ASN A 62 3.04 -20.86 -12.85
CA ASN A 62 2.56 -22.07 -13.51
C ASN A 62 3.22 -22.09 -14.89
N LYS A 63 4.33 -22.82 -14.95
CA LYS A 63 5.03 -23.19 -16.17
C LYS A 63 5.24 -24.69 -16.13
#